data_AF-A0A8C7K1Y4-F1
#
_entry.id   AF-A0A8C7K1Y4-F1
#
_cell.length_a   1.000
_cell.length_b   1.000
_cell.length_c   1.000
_cell.angle_alpha   90.00
_cell.angle_beta   90.00
_cell.angle_gamma   90.00
#
_symmetry.space_group_name_H-M   'P 1'
#
loop_
_entity.id
_entity.type
_entity.pdbx_description
1 polymer ?
#
loop_
_entity_poly.entity_id
_entity_poly.type
_entity_poly.pdbx_seq_one_letter_code
_entity_poly.pdbx_strand_id
1 'polypeptide(L)'
;MSIGNWIEMSEISPLVVNFTVVVMQSLTAVYACPQYISDLVIIPYKYDIPIIYLAGLLPIIAVLGIIFFAVFLTMRSQSHTLSLYPEFPGPEWLQVPNVPKETTSRQRPCGIPKPCPEGDFSFLIASGAANVVGPKICMEDKMVMGYVEENVGYGINIAVVNGKTGEGMKTAFFNMYDGDIEPLVEFLESIENGSIVLIATYDDPATKLNEKARKLIRELGSSAIQSLGFRDNWVFVGGKGADVESTLEKHIKNNRDKNKYDSWPEMIDLQGCLPRYLE
;
A
#
# COMPACT_ATOMS: atom_id res chain seq x y z
N MET A 1 -7.86 7.45 -25.34
CA MET A 1 -9.29 7.77 -25.52
C MET A 1 -9.93 6.64 -26.31
N SER A 2 -10.93 6.00 -25.70
CA SER A 2 -11.85 4.98 -26.22
C SER A 2 -11.30 3.61 -26.65
N ILE A 3 -11.39 2.65 -25.72
CA ILE A 3 -11.48 1.22 -26.01
C ILE A 3 -12.93 0.97 -26.43
N GLY A 4 -13.16 0.63 -27.69
CA GLY A 4 -14.38 -0.03 -28.13
C GLY A 4 -13.99 -1.40 -28.64
N ASN A 5 -14.28 -2.44 -27.86
CA ASN A 5 -14.34 -3.80 -28.39
C ASN A 5 -15.62 -4.46 -27.90
N TRP A 6 -16.35 -4.95 -28.89
CA TRP A 6 -17.65 -5.59 -28.83
C TRP A 6 -17.50 -6.97 -28.20
N ILE A 7 -18.37 -7.30 -27.25
CA ILE A 7 -18.55 -8.69 -26.82
C ILE A 7 -19.59 -9.30 -27.76
N GLU A 8 -19.16 -10.28 -28.55
CA GLU A 8 -20.00 -11.13 -29.39
C GLU A 8 -21.07 -11.86 -28.56
N MET A 9 -22.27 -11.91 -29.12
CA MET A 9 -23.50 -12.44 -28.54
C MET A 9 -23.58 -13.98 -28.54
N SER A 10 -22.47 -14.69 -28.43
CA SER A 10 -22.40 -16.16 -28.61
C SER A 10 -22.16 -16.98 -27.33
N GLU A 11 -21.99 -16.36 -26.15
CA GLU A 11 -21.69 -17.10 -24.91
C GLU A 11 -22.75 -16.97 -23.80
N ILE A 12 -24.03 -16.83 -24.17
CA ILE A 12 -25.12 -16.97 -23.19
C ILE A 12 -25.58 -18.43 -23.17
N SER A 13 -25.36 -19.09 -22.03
CA SER A 13 -25.74 -20.49 -21.83
C SER A 13 -27.25 -20.74 -22.09
N PRO A 14 -27.63 -21.91 -22.66
CA PRO A 14 -29.01 -22.23 -23.01
C PRO A 14 -29.97 -22.35 -21.81
N LEU A 15 -29.46 -22.28 -20.57
CA LEU A 15 -30.28 -22.22 -19.35
C LEU A 15 -30.91 -20.83 -19.13
N VAL A 16 -30.27 -19.73 -19.55
CA VAL A 16 -30.74 -18.36 -19.25
C VAL A 16 -31.88 -17.94 -20.18
N VAL A 17 -31.89 -18.45 -21.42
CA VAL A 17 -32.97 -18.19 -22.40
C VAL A 17 -34.26 -18.95 -22.04
N ASN A 18 -34.15 -20.16 -21.50
CA ASN A 18 -35.34 -20.94 -21.10
C ASN A 18 -36.02 -20.39 -19.83
N PHE A 19 -35.26 -19.79 -18.90
CA PHE A 19 -35.85 -19.27 -17.66
C PHE A 19 -36.67 -17.99 -17.88
N THR A 20 -36.27 -17.14 -18.83
CA THR A 20 -37.00 -15.91 -19.18
C THR A 20 -38.27 -16.18 -19.99
N VAL A 21 -38.27 -17.19 -20.87
CA VAL A 21 -39.46 -17.58 -21.66
C VAL A 21 -40.56 -18.20 -20.78
N VAL A 22 -40.21 -19.01 -19.79
CA VAL A 22 -41.18 -19.64 -18.88
C VAL A 22 -41.88 -18.60 -17.98
N VAL A 23 -41.14 -17.62 -17.45
CA VAL A 23 -41.71 -16.56 -16.60
C VAL A 23 -42.64 -15.64 -17.38
N MET A 24 -42.37 -15.42 -18.67
CA MET A 24 -43.18 -14.54 -19.53
C MET A 24 -44.47 -15.23 -20.02
N GLN A 25 -44.50 -16.55 -20.16
CA GLN A 25 -45.72 -17.33 -20.47
C GLN A 25 -46.68 -17.49 -19.28
N SER A 26 -46.19 -17.44 -18.04
CA SER A 26 -47.05 -17.46 -16.84
C SER A 26 -47.78 -16.14 -16.57
N LEU A 27 -47.28 -15.01 -17.08
CA LEU A 27 -47.88 -13.69 -16.86
C LEU A 27 -48.99 -13.35 -17.87
N THR A 28 -49.03 -13.97 -19.05
CA THR A 28 -50.06 -13.71 -20.07
C THR A 28 -51.37 -14.47 -19.81
N ALA A 29 -51.36 -15.57 -19.03
CA ALA A 29 -52.56 -16.31 -18.67
C ALA A 29 -53.45 -15.57 -17.65
N VAL A 30 -52.92 -14.58 -16.94
CA VAL A 30 -53.65 -13.82 -15.90
C VAL A 30 -54.47 -12.66 -16.49
N TYR A 31 -54.20 -12.22 -17.73
CA TYR A 31 -54.83 -11.03 -18.32
C TYR A 31 -55.89 -11.29 -19.41
N ALA A 32 -56.26 -12.54 -19.67
CA ALA A 32 -57.20 -12.88 -20.75
C ALA A 32 -58.61 -13.25 -20.24
N CYS A 33 -59.35 -12.30 -19.65
CA CYS A 33 -60.81 -12.25 -19.75
C CYS A 33 -61.39 -10.96 -19.15
N PRO A 34 -61.98 -10.08 -19.97
CA PRO A 34 -63.01 -9.20 -19.42
C PRO A 34 -64.31 -9.25 -20.25
N GLN A 35 -65.41 -9.13 -19.50
CA GLN A 35 -66.75 -8.64 -19.88
C GLN A 35 -67.83 -9.68 -20.21
N TYR A 36 -68.43 -10.24 -19.15
CA TYR A 36 -69.89 -10.27 -19.06
C TYR A 36 -70.38 -10.41 -17.61
N ILE A 37 -70.39 -9.33 -16.80
CA ILE A 37 -71.38 -9.17 -15.71
C ILE A 37 -71.62 -7.67 -15.51
N SER A 38 -72.81 -7.23 -15.91
CA SER A 38 -73.45 -5.96 -15.58
C SER A 38 -73.87 -5.95 -14.11
N ASP A 39 -73.75 -4.77 -13.49
CA ASP A 39 -74.51 -4.27 -12.35
C ASP A 39 -74.62 -5.16 -11.10
N LEU A 40 -73.85 -4.83 -10.05
CA LEU A 40 -74.38 -4.88 -8.68
C LEU A 40 -73.57 -4.01 -7.69
N VAL A 41 -74.21 -2.89 -7.31
CA VAL A 41 -74.27 -2.26 -5.98
C VAL A 41 -73.02 -2.36 -5.07
N ILE A 42 -72.35 -1.22 -4.89
CA ILE A 42 -71.39 -0.99 -3.81
C ILE A 42 -72.15 -0.86 -2.47
N ILE A 43 -71.89 -1.77 -1.53
CA ILE A 43 -72.24 -1.61 -0.10
C ILE A 43 -70.92 -1.45 0.68
N PRO A 44 -70.74 -0.40 1.50
CA PRO A 44 -69.50 -0.20 2.24
C PRO A 44 -69.57 -0.95 3.57
N TYR A 45 -68.63 -1.85 3.82
CA TYR A 45 -68.29 -2.29 5.19
C TYR A 45 -66.79 -2.24 5.45
N LYS A 46 -66.49 -2.11 6.73
CA LYS A 46 -65.34 -1.50 7.38
C LYS A 46 -64.38 -2.63 7.80
N TYR A 47 -63.18 -2.66 7.22
CA TYR A 47 -62.11 -3.66 7.38
C TYR A 47 -62.35 -5.04 6.75
N ASP A 48 -62.11 -5.13 5.44
CA ASP A 48 -61.77 -6.39 4.77
C ASP A 48 -60.43 -6.17 4.02
N ILE A 49 -59.32 -6.68 4.56
CA ILE A 49 -58.17 -6.98 3.70
C ILE A 49 -58.66 -8.12 2.82
N PRO A 50 -58.70 -7.99 1.48
CA PRO A 50 -59.26 -9.03 0.63
C PRO A 50 -58.49 -10.31 0.89
N ILE A 51 -59.18 -11.41 1.19
CA ILE A 51 -58.58 -12.76 1.35
C ILE A 51 -57.67 -13.11 0.15
N ILE A 52 -57.93 -12.48 -0.99
CA ILE A 52 -57.15 -12.51 -2.23
C ILE A 52 -55.69 -12.04 -2.03
N TYR A 53 -55.42 -11.04 -1.18
CA TYR A 53 -54.06 -10.55 -0.90
C TYR A 53 -53.26 -11.51 -0.04
N LEU A 54 -53.89 -12.16 0.94
CA LEU A 54 -53.24 -13.17 1.81
C LEU A 54 -52.87 -14.44 1.02
N ALA A 55 -53.72 -14.86 0.08
CA ALA A 55 -53.45 -16.02 -0.77
C ALA A 55 -52.31 -15.77 -1.78
N GLY A 56 -52.12 -14.52 -2.24
CA GLY A 56 -51.04 -14.14 -3.15
C GLY A 56 -49.66 -13.97 -2.47
N LEU A 57 -49.63 -13.68 -1.17
CA LEU A 57 -48.37 -13.48 -0.41
C LEU A 57 -47.73 -14.81 0.02
N LEU A 58 -48.54 -15.83 0.32
CA LEU A 58 -48.07 -17.17 0.67
C LEU A 58 -47.08 -17.80 -0.34
N PRO A 59 -47.35 -17.80 -1.67
CA PRO A 59 -46.40 -18.35 -2.63
C PRO A 59 -45.13 -17.52 -2.74
N ILE A 60 -45.20 -16.19 -2.57
CA ILE A 60 -44.02 -15.31 -2.61
C ILE A 60 -43.11 -15.58 -1.41
N ILE A 61 -43.67 -15.69 -0.22
CA ILE A 61 -42.92 -16.00 1.01
C ILE A 61 -42.28 -17.39 0.91
N ALA A 62 -42.98 -18.38 0.35
CA ALA A 62 -42.43 -19.71 0.13
C ALA A 62 -41.22 -19.69 -0.84
N VAL A 63 -41.31 -18.94 -1.95
CA VAL A 63 -40.20 -18.79 -2.90
C VAL A 63 -39.01 -18.08 -2.26
N LEU A 64 -39.23 -16.98 -1.54
CA LEU A 64 -38.17 -16.27 -0.84
C LEU A 64 -37.51 -17.14 0.24
N GLY A 65 -38.28 -17.95 0.95
CA GLY A 65 -37.77 -18.91 1.92
C GLY A 65 -36.89 -20.00 1.28
N ILE A 66 -37.29 -20.53 0.12
CA ILE A 66 -36.49 -21.53 -0.62
C ILE A 66 -35.18 -20.92 -1.11
N ILE A 67 -35.21 -19.69 -1.66
CA ILE A 67 -34.00 -18.99 -2.11
C ILE A 67 -33.06 -18.74 -0.93
N PHE A 68 -33.59 -18.26 0.20
CA PHE A 68 -32.79 -18.02 1.41
C PHE A 68 -32.18 -19.32 1.95
N PHE A 69 -32.95 -20.42 1.98
CA PHE A 69 -32.46 -21.72 2.41
C PHE A 69 -31.38 -22.28 1.48
N ALA A 70 -31.53 -22.13 0.17
CA ALA A 70 -30.52 -22.54 -0.82
C ALA A 70 -29.21 -21.75 -0.65
N VAL A 71 -29.28 -20.43 -0.44
CA VAL A 71 -28.11 -19.58 -0.17
C VAL A 71 -27.46 -19.93 1.17
N PHE A 72 -28.26 -20.21 2.20
CA PHE A 72 -27.74 -20.64 3.50
C PHE A 72 -27.01 -21.99 3.40
N LEU A 73 -27.52 -22.93 2.60
CA LEU A 73 -26.84 -24.21 2.34
C LEU A 73 -25.54 -24.03 1.55
N THR A 74 -25.48 -23.14 0.57
CA THR A 74 -24.23 -22.87 -0.17
C THR A 74 -23.19 -22.19 0.71
N MET A 75 -23.58 -21.21 1.54
CA MET A 75 -22.71 -20.56 2.54
C MET A 75 -22.20 -21.54 3.60
N ARG A 76 -23.05 -22.49 4.05
CA ARG A 76 -22.63 -23.55 4.98
C ARG A 76 -21.72 -24.58 4.31
N SER A 77 -21.87 -24.83 3.01
CA SER A 77 -20.95 -25.71 2.28
C SER A 77 -19.56 -25.06 2.11
N GLN A 78 -19.49 -23.74 1.84
CA GLN A 78 -18.23 -23.02 1.69
C GLN A 78 -17.42 -22.94 2.99
N SER A 79 -18.07 -22.93 4.15
CA SER A 79 -17.37 -22.92 5.45
C SER A 79 -16.71 -24.26 5.80
N HIS A 80 -17.08 -25.37 5.14
CA HIS A 80 -16.46 -26.69 5.34
C HIS A 80 -15.48 -27.10 4.23
N THR A 81 -15.37 -26.36 3.12
CA THR A 81 -14.44 -26.70 2.01
C THR A 81 -13.11 -25.93 2.03
N LEU A 82 -12.91 -25.00 2.97
CA LEU A 82 -11.65 -24.22 3.06
C LEU A 82 -10.52 -24.91 3.84
N SER A 83 -10.65 -26.20 4.20
CA SER A 83 -9.62 -26.92 4.99
C SER A 83 -9.15 -28.25 4.40
N LEU A 84 -9.44 -28.55 3.12
CA LEU A 84 -9.11 -29.85 2.50
C LEU A 84 -8.43 -29.71 1.13
N TYR A 85 -7.49 -28.77 0.99
CA TYR A 85 -6.45 -28.90 -0.03
C TYR A 85 -5.20 -29.49 0.62
N PRO A 86 -4.85 -30.75 0.36
CA PRO A 86 -3.54 -31.27 0.75
C PRO A 86 -2.46 -30.52 -0.04
N GLU A 87 -1.43 -30.06 0.66
CA GLU A 87 -0.25 -29.39 0.08
C GLU A 87 0.36 -30.27 -1.01
N PHE A 88 0.18 -29.86 -2.25
CA PHE A 88 0.87 -30.44 -3.40
C PHE A 88 2.32 -29.92 -3.37
N PRO A 89 3.35 -30.77 -3.18
CA PRO A 89 4.73 -30.31 -3.32
C PRO A 89 4.96 -29.94 -4.79
N GLY A 90 5.18 -28.65 -5.04
CA GLY A 90 5.49 -28.12 -6.38
C GLY A 90 6.79 -28.71 -6.96
N PRO A 91 7.00 -28.57 -8.28
CA PRO A 91 8.15 -29.14 -8.97
C PRO A 91 9.47 -28.59 -8.41
N GLU A 92 10.52 -29.41 -8.46
CA GLU A 92 11.81 -29.25 -7.77
C GLU A 92 12.53 -27.91 -7.99
N TRP A 93 12.26 -27.22 -9.09
CA TRP A 93 12.82 -25.89 -9.39
C TRP A 93 12.14 -24.72 -8.63
N LEU A 94 11.03 -24.98 -7.92
CA LEU A 94 10.37 -24.05 -7.00
C LEU A 94 10.82 -24.23 -5.54
N GLN A 95 11.68 -25.21 -5.25
CA GLN A 95 12.22 -25.41 -3.92
C GLN A 95 13.38 -24.44 -3.71
N VAL A 96 13.14 -23.37 -2.95
CA VAL A 96 14.21 -22.54 -2.41
C VAL A 96 15.13 -23.47 -1.60
N PRO A 97 16.44 -23.58 -1.91
CA PRO A 97 17.33 -24.41 -1.12
C PRO A 97 17.21 -24.01 0.35
N ASN A 98 17.14 -25.01 1.25
CA ASN A 98 17.05 -24.81 2.69
C ASN A 98 18.18 -23.89 3.16
N VAL A 99 17.89 -22.58 3.21
CA VAL A 99 18.68 -21.62 3.97
C VAL A 99 18.56 -22.09 5.41
N PRO A 100 19.66 -22.34 6.13
CA PRO A 100 19.59 -22.71 7.53
C PRO A 100 18.68 -21.72 8.24
N LYS A 101 17.61 -22.20 8.87
CA LYS A 101 16.81 -21.41 9.80
C LYS A 101 17.77 -20.97 10.90
N GLU A 102 18.27 -19.73 10.81
CA GLU A 102 18.92 -19.10 11.94
C GLU A 102 17.91 -19.07 13.09
N THR A 103 18.21 -19.90 14.08
CA THR A 103 17.43 -20.07 15.29
C THR A 103 17.40 -18.74 16.04
N THR A 104 16.23 -18.11 16.08
CA THR A 104 15.81 -17.13 17.09
C THR A 104 16.77 -15.96 17.35
N SER A 105 16.69 -14.91 16.53
CA SER A 105 16.68 -13.56 17.10
C SER A 105 15.20 -13.17 17.19
N ARG A 106 14.73 -12.73 18.36
CA ARG A 106 13.49 -11.91 18.41
C ARG A 106 13.64 -10.90 17.29
N GLN A 107 12.74 -10.90 16.30
CA GLN A 107 12.90 -10.11 15.08
C GLN A 107 13.24 -8.68 15.44
N ARG A 108 14.53 -8.36 15.37
CA ARG A 108 15.07 -7.04 15.57
C ARG A 108 14.37 -6.14 14.56
N PRO A 109 13.64 -5.07 14.94
CA PRO A 109 12.78 -4.31 14.04
C PRO A 109 13.47 -3.88 12.74
N CYS A 110 14.79 -3.71 12.80
CA CYS A 110 15.62 -3.31 11.67
C CYS A 110 16.54 -4.42 11.16
N GLY A 111 16.76 -5.49 11.93
CA GLY A 111 17.51 -6.67 11.49
C GLY A 111 19.01 -6.42 11.32
N ILE A 112 19.58 -5.46 12.06
CA ILE A 112 20.99 -5.07 11.93
C ILE A 112 21.92 -6.24 12.33
N PRO A 113 22.70 -6.84 11.41
CA PRO A 113 23.32 -8.15 11.64
C PRO A 113 24.45 -8.15 12.67
N LYS A 114 25.13 -7.01 12.93
CA LYS A 114 26.25 -6.91 13.89
C LYS A 114 26.07 -5.75 14.87
N PRO A 115 26.39 -5.92 16.17
CA PRO A 115 26.48 -4.81 17.11
C PRO A 115 27.68 -3.91 16.75
N CYS A 116 27.50 -2.60 16.91
CA CYS A 116 28.57 -1.62 16.70
C CYS A 116 29.57 -1.60 17.88
N PRO A 117 30.79 -1.05 17.69
CA PRO A 117 31.72 -0.79 18.78
C PRO A 117 31.08 0.03 19.91
N GLU A 118 31.61 -0.08 21.12
CA GLU A 118 31.10 0.68 22.26
C GLU A 118 31.17 2.18 22.01
N GLY A 119 30.03 2.86 22.18
CA GLY A 119 29.90 4.30 21.96
C GLY A 119 29.36 4.70 20.59
N ASP A 120 29.36 3.81 19.60
CA ASP A 120 28.86 4.10 18.24
C ASP A 120 27.37 3.79 18.09
N PHE A 121 26.69 4.57 17.23
CA PHE A 121 25.30 4.33 16.89
C PHE A 121 25.19 3.38 15.69
N SER A 122 24.42 2.31 15.84
CA SER A 122 24.06 1.47 14.69
C SER A 122 22.93 2.13 13.89
N PHE A 123 23.01 2.07 12.56
CA PHE A 123 21.95 2.56 11.70
C PHE A 123 21.68 1.61 10.52
N LEU A 124 20.45 1.70 10.00
CA LEU A 124 20.07 1.14 8.72
C LEU A 124 19.14 2.14 8.03
N ILE A 125 19.42 2.41 6.76
CA ILE A 125 18.62 3.29 5.92
C ILE A 125 18.38 2.63 4.58
N ALA A 126 17.14 2.68 4.09
CA ALA A 126 16.75 2.20 2.78
C ALA A 126 15.87 3.24 2.08
N SER A 127 16.11 3.44 0.78
CA SER A 127 15.23 4.23 -0.08
C SER A 127 13.88 3.54 -0.28
N GLY A 128 12.92 4.23 -0.90
CA GLY A 128 11.70 3.60 -1.36
C GLY A 128 11.92 2.67 -2.56
N ALA A 129 10.94 1.82 -2.82
CA ALA A 129 10.83 1.05 -4.05
C ALA A 129 9.71 1.64 -4.90
N ALA A 130 10.11 2.31 -5.99
CA ALA A 130 9.21 3.10 -6.82
C ALA A 130 8.34 4.04 -5.97
N ASN A 131 7.04 4.02 -6.18
CA ASN A 131 6.02 4.76 -5.44
C ASN A 131 5.11 3.84 -4.59
N VAL A 132 5.53 2.60 -4.35
CA VAL A 132 4.69 1.58 -3.68
C VAL A 132 5.18 1.22 -2.28
N VAL A 133 6.50 1.20 -2.05
CA VAL A 133 7.09 0.92 -0.76
C VAL A 133 7.89 2.13 -0.32
N GLY A 134 7.50 2.73 0.80
CA GLY A 134 8.19 3.85 1.41
C GLY A 134 9.58 3.48 1.95
N PRO A 135 10.41 4.50 2.24
CA PRO A 135 11.74 4.30 2.78
C PRO A 135 11.67 3.80 4.22
N LYS A 136 12.81 3.32 4.71
CA LYS A 136 12.98 2.87 6.10
C LYS A 136 14.23 3.51 6.68
N ILE A 137 14.10 4.14 7.85
CA ILE A 137 15.22 4.66 8.62
C ILE A 137 15.17 4.05 10.02
N CYS A 138 16.30 3.50 10.43
CA CYS A 138 16.49 2.80 11.68
C CYS A 138 17.75 3.27 12.37
N MET A 139 17.66 3.43 13.69
CA MET A 139 18.79 3.73 14.56
C MET A 139 18.71 2.88 15.82
N GLU A 140 19.83 2.29 16.23
CA GLU A 140 19.91 1.42 17.42
C GLU A 140 18.83 0.32 17.41
N ASP A 141 18.57 -0.25 16.23
CA ASP A 141 17.53 -1.25 15.98
C ASP A 141 16.08 -0.80 16.27
N LYS A 142 15.87 0.51 16.46
CA LYS A 142 14.56 1.14 16.54
C LYS A 142 14.17 1.74 15.20
N MET A 143 12.94 1.50 14.75
CA MET A 143 12.38 2.16 13.57
C MET A 143 12.14 3.65 13.91
N VAL A 144 12.75 4.53 13.12
CA VAL A 144 12.64 5.99 13.26
C VAL A 144 11.69 6.54 12.21
N MET A 145 11.85 6.08 10.97
CA MET A 145 10.92 6.37 9.89
C MET A 145 10.57 5.08 9.15
N GLY A 146 9.30 4.91 8.82
CA GLY A 146 8.84 3.77 8.05
C GLY A 146 7.32 3.73 7.93
N TYR A 147 6.84 2.74 7.18
CA TYR A 147 5.40 2.54 6.97
C TYR A 147 4.63 2.34 8.28
N VAL A 148 5.21 1.61 9.24
CA VAL A 148 4.57 1.32 10.54
C VAL A 148 4.47 2.57 11.43
N GLU A 149 5.42 3.49 11.29
CA GLU A 149 5.42 4.77 12.05
C GLU A 149 4.54 5.83 11.39
N GLU A 150 3.96 5.55 10.20
CA GLU A 150 3.09 6.44 9.43
C GLU A 150 3.69 7.84 9.17
N ASN A 151 5.02 7.94 9.11
CA ASN A 151 5.76 9.21 9.06
C ASN A 151 6.67 9.34 7.82
N VAL A 152 6.37 8.61 6.75
CA VAL A 152 7.09 8.64 5.47
C VAL A 152 6.20 9.15 4.34
N GLY A 153 6.80 9.86 3.39
CA GLY A 153 6.08 10.41 2.23
C GLY A 153 6.96 10.57 1.00
N TYR A 154 6.34 10.87 -0.14
CA TYR A 154 7.07 11.07 -1.41
C TYR A 154 8.11 12.19 -1.28
N GLY A 155 9.18 12.10 -2.06
CA GLY A 155 10.30 13.03 -2.06
C GLY A 155 11.42 12.64 -1.10
N ILE A 156 11.85 13.60 -0.29
CA ILE A 156 13.01 13.47 0.61
C ILE A 156 12.51 13.26 2.04
N ASN A 157 12.91 12.16 2.67
CA ASN A 157 12.59 11.81 4.06
C ASN A 157 13.85 11.98 4.90
N ILE A 158 13.78 12.78 5.96
CA ILE A 158 14.93 13.19 6.77
C ILE A 158 14.69 12.85 8.23
N ALA A 159 15.65 12.18 8.85
CA ALA A 159 15.76 12.05 10.30
C ALA A 159 17.02 12.76 10.79
N VAL A 160 16.88 13.59 11.82
CA VAL A 160 17.96 14.33 12.47
C VAL A 160 18.03 13.91 13.91
N VAL A 161 19.23 13.65 14.41
CA VAL A 161 19.46 13.20 15.79
C VAL A 161 20.67 13.92 16.38
N ASN A 162 20.66 14.15 17.68
CA ASN A 162 21.83 14.68 18.37
C ASN A 162 22.99 13.67 18.32
N GLY A 163 24.10 14.04 17.68
CA GLY A 163 25.26 13.16 17.50
C GLY A 163 26.03 12.85 18.79
N LYS A 164 25.74 13.56 19.89
CA LYS A 164 26.33 13.30 21.21
C LYS A 164 25.47 12.44 22.09
N THR A 165 24.14 12.50 22.02
CA THR A 165 23.28 11.76 22.97
C THR A 165 22.48 10.66 22.29
N GLY A 166 22.27 10.72 20.97
CA GLY A 166 21.29 9.88 20.29
C GLY A 166 19.84 10.31 20.56
N GLU A 167 19.61 11.38 21.33
CA GLU A 167 18.29 11.86 21.72
C GLU A 167 17.82 13.03 20.83
N GLY A 168 16.55 13.43 20.99
CA GLY A 168 15.99 14.60 20.31
C GLY A 168 15.75 14.40 18.81
N MET A 169 15.32 13.19 18.42
CA MET A 169 15.08 12.81 17.03
C MET A 169 13.99 13.68 16.39
N LYS A 170 14.31 14.40 15.31
CA LYS A 170 13.35 15.14 14.48
C LYS A 170 13.21 14.42 13.14
N THR A 171 11.98 14.12 12.74
CA THR A 171 11.69 13.45 11.45
C THR A 171 10.74 14.30 10.62
N ALA A 172 11.01 14.40 9.33
CA ALA A 172 10.13 15.09 8.39
C ALA A 172 10.29 14.49 6.99
N PHE A 173 9.27 14.68 6.13
CA PHE A 173 9.36 14.39 4.72
C PHE A 173 8.90 15.59 3.89
N PHE A 174 9.49 15.73 2.70
CA PHE A 174 9.27 16.86 1.82
C PHE A 174 9.03 16.36 0.41
N ASN A 175 7.84 16.62 -0.13
CA ASN A 175 7.47 16.20 -1.46
C ASN A 175 8.17 17.04 -2.52
N MET A 176 9.11 16.43 -3.25
CA MET A 176 9.94 17.10 -4.24
C MET A 176 9.39 16.99 -5.68
N TYR A 177 8.17 16.47 -5.86
CA TYR A 177 7.51 16.40 -7.17
C TYR A 177 6.52 17.56 -7.36
N ASP A 178 5.50 17.65 -6.50
CA ASP A 178 4.43 18.66 -6.54
C ASP A 178 4.31 19.49 -5.25
N GLY A 179 5.16 19.25 -4.25
CA GLY A 179 5.24 20.04 -3.03
C GLY A 179 6.02 21.35 -3.17
N ASP A 180 6.03 22.10 -2.07
CA ASP A 180 6.76 23.36 -1.92
C ASP A 180 8.19 23.13 -1.41
N ILE A 181 9.14 23.98 -1.80
CA ILE A 181 10.57 23.79 -1.48
C ILE A 181 10.98 24.47 -0.16
N GLU A 182 10.24 25.47 0.24
CA GLU A 182 10.45 26.35 1.39
C GLU A 182 10.51 25.55 2.70
N PRO A 183 9.59 24.61 2.98
CA PRO A 183 9.65 23.83 4.22
C PRO A 183 10.91 22.97 4.34
N LEU A 184 11.43 22.43 3.22
CA LEU A 184 12.69 21.68 3.23
C LEU A 184 13.86 22.60 3.57
N VAL A 185 13.90 23.78 2.96
CA VAL A 185 14.96 24.77 3.20
C VAL A 185 14.96 25.23 4.67
N GLU A 186 13.79 25.57 5.21
CA GLU A 186 13.66 25.98 6.62
C GLU A 186 14.08 24.85 7.56
N PHE A 187 13.68 23.60 7.27
CA PHE A 187 14.08 22.45 8.06
C PHE A 187 15.61 22.26 8.07
N LEU A 188 16.26 22.32 6.90
CA LEU A 188 17.71 22.19 6.78
C LEU A 188 18.49 23.31 7.50
N GLU A 189 17.97 24.54 7.42
CA GLU A 189 18.54 25.69 8.14
C GLU A 189 18.43 25.52 9.66
N SER A 190 17.33 24.93 10.14
CA SER A 190 17.07 24.68 11.57
C SER A 190 17.93 23.58 12.22
N ILE A 191 18.66 22.80 11.42
CA ILE A 191 19.54 21.74 11.94
C ILE A 191 20.65 22.38 12.78
N GLU A 192 20.84 21.89 14.00
CA GLU A 192 21.87 22.39 14.91
C GLU A 192 23.22 21.72 14.63
N ASN A 193 24.32 22.42 14.91
CA ASN A 193 25.65 21.83 14.87
C ASN A 193 25.76 20.68 15.87
N GLY A 194 26.49 19.63 15.51
CA GLY A 194 26.59 18.39 16.30
C GLY A 194 25.43 17.42 16.05
N SER A 195 24.64 17.62 15.00
CA SER A 195 23.56 16.70 14.61
C SER A 195 24.02 15.74 13.51
N ILE A 196 23.61 14.47 13.63
CA ILE A 196 23.68 13.47 12.57
C ILE A 196 22.40 13.58 11.74
N VAL A 197 22.52 13.46 10.42
CA VAL A 197 21.41 13.59 9.46
C VAL A 197 21.36 12.34 8.58
N LEU A 198 20.20 11.68 8.57
CA LEU A 198 19.90 10.53 7.73
C LEU A 198 18.83 10.92 6.71
N ILE A 199 19.08 10.66 5.43
CA ILE A 199 18.19 11.02 4.33
C ILE A 199 17.91 9.82 3.45
N ALA A 200 16.64 9.52 3.22
CA ALA A 200 16.17 8.51 2.28
C ALA A 200 15.16 9.10 1.30
N THR A 201 15.21 8.65 0.06
CA THR A 201 14.34 9.13 -1.02
C THR A 201 13.16 8.19 -1.26
N TYR A 202 12.05 8.73 -1.74
CA TYR A 202 10.85 7.99 -2.11
C TYR A 202 10.20 8.57 -3.38
N ASP A 203 9.96 7.74 -4.39
CA ASP A 203 9.47 8.14 -5.71
C ASP A 203 10.37 9.13 -6.46
N ASP A 204 10.23 10.44 -6.22
CA ASP A 204 11.01 11.47 -6.88
C ASP A 204 11.56 12.51 -5.89
N PRO A 205 12.89 12.57 -5.68
CA PRO A 205 13.50 13.52 -4.77
C PRO A 205 13.95 14.83 -5.42
N ALA A 206 13.82 15.01 -6.73
CA ALA A 206 14.63 16.01 -7.44
C ALA A 206 13.87 17.11 -8.19
N THR A 207 12.62 16.89 -8.62
CA THR A 207 11.91 17.83 -9.53
C THR A 207 11.83 19.26 -8.98
N LYS A 208 11.68 19.44 -7.67
CA LYS A 208 11.59 20.75 -7.00
C LYS A 208 12.89 21.21 -6.33
N LEU A 209 13.96 20.41 -6.35
CA LEU A 209 15.22 20.79 -5.70
C LEU A 209 15.88 21.99 -6.38
N ASN A 210 16.02 23.08 -5.62
CA ASN A 210 16.73 24.28 -6.05
C ASN A 210 18.20 24.31 -5.58
N GLU A 211 18.97 25.28 -6.07
CA GLU A 211 20.38 25.43 -5.74
C GLU A 211 20.62 25.65 -4.23
N LYS A 212 19.71 26.37 -3.56
CA LYS A 212 19.80 26.63 -2.11
C LYS A 212 19.71 25.33 -1.30
N ALA A 213 18.70 24.49 -1.56
CA ALA A 213 18.53 23.20 -0.89
C ALA A 213 19.71 22.27 -1.18
N ARG A 214 20.17 22.18 -2.43
CA ARG A 214 21.36 21.39 -2.81
C ARG A 214 22.61 21.87 -2.08
N LYS A 215 22.79 23.18 -1.92
CA LYS A 215 23.91 23.75 -1.17
C LYS A 215 23.86 23.35 0.31
N LEU A 216 22.71 23.48 0.96
CA LEU A 216 22.54 23.12 2.38
C LEU A 216 22.82 21.63 2.62
N ILE A 217 22.30 20.73 1.78
CA ILE A 217 22.54 19.29 1.90
C ILE A 217 24.01 18.95 1.62
N ARG A 218 24.67 19.66 0.69
CA ARG A 218 26.11 19.50 0.45
C ARG A 218 26.95 19.93 1.65
N GLU A 219 26.54 20.96 2.38
CA GLU A 219 27.20 21.39 3.62
C GLU A 219 27.10 20.33 4.74
N LEU A 220 26.13 19.41 4.66
CA LEU A 220 26.06 18.23 5.52
C LEU A 220 27.01 17.09 5.11
N GLY A 221 27.66 17.21 3.94
CA GLY A 221 28.65 16.28 3.43
C GLY A 221 28.25 15.44 2.21
N SER A 222 27.08 15.70 1.60
CA SER A 222 26.65 14.97 0.39
C SER A 222 27.42 15.40 -0.86
N SER A 223 27.85 14.41 -1.64
CA SER A 223 28.46 14.60 -2.97
C SER A 223 27.44 14.40 -4.09
N ALA A 224 26.52 13.44 -3.94
CA ALA A 224 25.55 13.09 -4.97
C ALA A 224 24.42 14.11 -5.12
N ILE A 225 24.14 14.93 -4.09
CA ILE A 225 23.03 15.89 -4.15
C ILE A 225 23.18 16.92 -5.28
N GLN A 226 24.39 17.17 -5.79
CA GLN A 226 24.56 18.08 -6.93
C GLN A 226 24.02 17.50 -8.24
N SER A 227 24.10 16.18 -8.43
CA SER A 227 23.71 15.48 -9.65
C SER A 227 22.39 14.72 -9.53
N LEU A 228 21.78 14.70 -8.33
CA LEU A 228 20.53 14.01 -8.05
C LEU A 228 19.41 14.50 -8.99
N GLY A 229 18.85 13.56 -9.75
CA GLY A 229 17.85 13.78 -10.79
C GLY A 229 16.53 13.04 -10.56
N PHE A 230 15.63 13.18 -11.53
CA PHE A 230 14.26 12.69 -11.48
C PHE A 230 14.19 11.18 -11.22
N ARG A 231 13.54 10.80 -10.11
CA ARG A 231 13.40 9.41 -9.61
C ARG A 231 14.70 8.67 -9.34
N ASP A 232 15.80 9.38 -9.16
CA ASP A 232 17.00 8.74 -8.66
C ASP A 232 16.75 8.22 -7.24
N ASN A 233 17.23 7.01 -6.95
CA ASN A 233 17.25 6.52 -5.58
C ASN A 233 18.55 6.95 -4.92
N TRP A 234 18.41 7.52 -3.73
CA TRP A 234 19.50 8.07 -2.95
C TRP A 234 19.26 7.84 -1.46
N VAL A 235 20.31 7.41 -0.77
CA VAL A 235 20.40 7.35 0.69
C VAL A 235 21.69 8.02 1.12
N PHE A 236 21.62 8.78 2.21
CA PHE A 236 22.73 9.56 2.72
C PHE A 236 22.71 9.62 4.22
N VAL A 237 23.90 9.52 4.80
CA VAL A 237 24.17 9.77 6.21
C VAL A 237 25.33 10.73 6.30
N GLY A 238 25.12 11.84 7.00
CA GLY A 238 26.12 12.86 7.23
C GLY A 238 25.84 13.62 8.51
N GLY A 239 26.35 14.85 8.61
CA GLY A 239 26.17 15.64 9.83
C GLY A 239 26.51 17.10 9.64
N LYS A 240 26.09 17.91 10.61
CA LYS A 240 26.34 19.36 10.61
C LYS A 240 27.40 19.71 11.64
N GLY A 241 28.52 20.30 11.23
CA GLY A 241 29.61 20.70 12.14
C GLY A 241 30.95 20.07 11.79
N ALA A 242 31.92 20.19 12.70
CA ALA A 242 33.30 19.72 12.50
C ALA A 242 33.44 18.28 13.02
N ASP A 243 33.24 17.32 12.11
CA ASP A 243 33.81 15.95 12.09
C ASP A 243 33.05 15.09 11.06
N VAL A 244 32.86 15.64 9.85
CA VAL A 244 32.18 14.95 8.74
C VAL A 244 33.15 13.98 8.05
N GLU A 245 33.94 13.22 8.81
CA GLU A 245 34.81 12.16 8.28
C GLU A 245 34.02 10.88 7.96
N SER A 246 32.83 10.70 8.54
CA SER A 246 32.00 9.51 8.38
C SER A 246 30.73 9.75 7.56
N THR A 247 30.84 10.37 6.38
CA THR A 247 29.70 10.40 5.45
C THR A 247 29.57 9.08 4.73
N LEU A 248 28.32 8.62 4.61
CA LEU A 248 27.99 7.40 3.90
C LEU A 248 26.88 7.73 2.91
N GLU A 249 27.12 7.43 1.63
CA GLU A 249 26.24 7.85 0.56
C GLU A 249 26.14 6.76 -0.51
N LYS A 250 24.93 6.50 -0.99
CA LYS A 250 24.68 5.59 -2.11
C LYS A 250 23.61 6.21 -3.00
N HIS A 251 23.84 6.14 -4.30
CA HIS A 251 23.00 6.76 -5.32
C HIS A 251 22.90 5.82 -6.52
N ILE A 252 21.68 5.62 -7.02
CA ILE A 252 21.42 4.97 -8.29
C ILE A 252 20.59 5.90 -9.15
N LYS A 253 21.16 6.25 -10.30
CA LYS A 253 20.49 7.09 -11.29
C LYS A 253 19.35 6.33 -11.97
N ASN A 254 18.22 7.00 -12.13
CA ASN A 254 17.13 6.54 -12.98
C ASN A 254 17.62 6.40 -14.43
N ASN A 255 17.57 5.17 -14.95
CA ASN A 255 17.93 4.86 -16.31
C ASN A 255 17.00 3.77 -16.84
N ARG A 256 16.18 4.10 -17.85
CA ARG A 256 15.18 3.18 -18.43
C ARG A 256 15.74 1.82 -18.82
N ASP A 257 16.99 1.75 -19.27
CA ASP A 257 17.60 0.49 -19.73
C ASP A 257 18.14 -0.37 -18.57
N LYS A 258 18.34 0.21 -17.38
CA LYS A 258 18.94 -0.45 -16.21
C LYS A 258 18.01 -0.55 -15.02
N ASN A 259 16.86 0.10 -15.08
CA ASN A 259 15.93 0.16 -13.98
C ASN A 259 15.38 -1.24 -13.67
N LYS A 260 15.29 -1.55 -12.38
CA LYS A 260 14.66 -2.79 -11.89
C LYS A 260 13.14 -2.73 -11.98
N TYR A 261 12.57 -1.54 -11.82
CA TYR A 261 11.14 -1.29 -11.97
C TYR A 261 10.90 -0.48 -13.24
N ASP A 262 9.68 -0.52 -13.79
CA ASP A 262 9.36 0.04 -15.12
C ASP A 262 9.90 1.47 -15.37
N SER A 263 9.86 2.35 -14.37
CA SER A 263 10.41 3.71 -14.45
C SER A 263 11.15 4.18 -13.21
N TRP A 264 11.62 3.24 -12.38
CA TRP A 264 12.37 3.54 -11.16
C TRP A 264 13.57 2.59 -10.98
N PRO A 265 14.71 3.09 -10.49
CA PRO A 265 15.84 2.27 -10.13
C PRO A 265 15.51 1.33 -8.96
N GLU A 266 16.39 0.36 -8.72
CA GLU A 266 16.22 -0.52 -7.56
C GLU A 266 16.33 0.23 -6.23
N MET A 267 15.64 -0.30 -5.20
CA MET A 267 15.81 0.18 -3.83
C MET A 267 17.25 -0.04 -3.39
N ILE A 268 17.80 0.94 -2.69
CA ILE A 268 19.13 0.87 -2.11
C ILE A 268 19.09 1.04 -0.61
N ASP A 269 19.99 0.35 0.05
CA ASP A 269 20.21 0.41 1.47
C ASP A 269 21.67 0.69 1.83
N LEU A 270 21.85 1.27 3.00
CA LEU A 270 23.10 1.42 3.72
C LEU A 270 22.89 1.03 5.17
N GLN A 271 23.87 0.35 5.74
CA GLN A 271 23.91 0.00 7.15
C GLN A 271 25.32 0.17 7.66
N GLY A 272 25.48 0.52 8.92
CA GLY A 272 26.80 0.75 9.50
C GLY A 272 26.75 1.25 10.94
N CYS A 273 27.90 1.76 11.36
CA CYS A 273 28.11 2.35 12.68
C CYS A 273 28.54 3.80 12.49
N LEU A 274 27.93 4.70 13.24
CA LEU A 274 28.28 6.12 13.24
C LEU A 274 29.04 6.43 14.54
N PRO A 275 30.22 7.05 14.45
CA PRO A 275 30.95 7.46 15.63
C PRO A 275 30.14 8.54 16.36
N ARG A 276 30.09 8.43 17.69
CA ARG A 276 29.49 9.46 18.54
C ARG A 276 30.40 10.68 18.58
N TYR A 277 29.81 11.87 18.44
CA TYR A 277 30.57 13.11 18.47
C TYR A 277 31.13 13.35 19.88
N LEU A 278 32.43 13.63 19.94
CA LEU A 278 33.18 13.74 21.20
C LEU A 278 33.17 15.17 21.77
N GLU A 279 32.96 16.20 20.94
CA GLU A 279 32.97 17.62 21.33
C GLU A 279 31.83 18.47 20.76
#